data_AF-A0A4Q3VQ54-F1
#
_entry.id   AF-A0A4Q3VQ54-F1
#
_cell.length_a   1.000
_cell.length_b   1.000
_cell.length_c   1.000
_cell.angle_alpha   90.00
_cell.angle_beta   90.00
_cell.angle_gamma   90.00
#
_symmetry.space_group_name_H-M   'P 1'
#
loop_
_entity.id
_entity.type
_entity.pdbx_description
1 polymer ?
#
loop_
_entity_poly.entity_id
_entity_poly.type
_entity_poly.pdbx_seq_one_letter_code
_entity_poly.pdbx_strand_id
1 'polypeptide(L)'
;MVRLRLWFFALGIAGSGLATATPAYLQTFLATYRVAGRLKEASCGTCHTQVPSRNAYGKSVLTALEAKGTMELTGELLHAIEAQDPDGDGASSGEEIGGNTLPGDPKSRPLKTASVKRPTPSLSVAPPSSPIPKHAFHPSLVHFPIALFLFGAALDLVGLARRKSIVRTAAIWNMTAGAIATALAIPTGFVAASLSGYAIAWGTAVTTHLLFALGGTALMTGLVAWRARGERGGPAYVALVIATIALVMWAGHLGGGLVYGE
;
A
#
# COMPACT_ATOMS: atom_id res chain seq x y z
N MET A 1 43.02 -12.66 3.01
CA MET A 1 42.45 -11.73 4.00
C MET A 1 42.46 -10.34 3.38
N VAL A 2 41.31 -9.85 2.93
CA VAL A 2 41.21 -8.51 2.32
C VAL A 2 40.88 -7.53 3.43
N ARG A 3 41.81 -6.63 3.75
CA ARG A 3 41.58 -5.49 4.63
C ARG A 3 40.50 -4.62 3.98
N LEU A 4 39.30 -4.63 4.55
CA LEU A 4 38.17 -3.81 4.13
C LEU A 4 38.50 -2.33 4.41
N ARG A 5 39.12 -1.66 3.45
CA ARG A 5 39.21 -0.19 3.46
C ARG A 5 37.81 0.32 3.17
N LEU A 6 37.12 0.76 4.22
CA LEU A 6 35.88 1.53 4.17
C LEU A 6 36.17 2.83 3.40
N TRP A 7 35.95 2.81 2.09
CA TRP A 7 35.92 4.01 1.29
C TRP A 7 34.48 4.54 1.29
N PHE A 8 34.40 5.81 1.69
CA PHE A 8 33.24 6.69 1.78
C PHE A 8 32.15 6.44 0.74
N PHE A 9 30.92 6.23 1.21
CA PHE A 9 29.74 6.69 0.50
C PHE A 9 29.08 7.77 1.35
N ALA A 10 29.28 9.02 0.92
CA ALA A 10 28.46 10.13 1.37
C ALA A 10 27.01 9.81 0.97
N LEU A 11 26.19 9.47 1.96
CA LEU A 11 24.76 9.29 1.79
C LEU A 11 24.18 10.68 1.53
N GLY A 12 24.02 11.04 0.26
CA GLY A 12 23.23 12.19 -0.14
C GLY A 12 21.77 11.92 0.24
N ILE A 13 21.38 12.33 1.44
CA ILE A 13 19.99 12.37 1.86
C ILE A 13 19.35 13.49 1.04
N ALA A 14 18.83 13.14 -0.13
CA ALA A 14 17.91 14.00 -0.85
C ALA A 14 16.64 14.08 0.00
N GLY A 15 16.48 15.21 0.71
CA GLY A 15 15.27 15.55 1.44
C GLY A 15 14.09 15.50 0.49
N SER A 16 13.34 14.40 0.54
CA SER A 16 12.07 14.28 -0.16
C SER A 16 11.06 15.06 0.66
N GLY A 17 10.57 16.17 0.10
CA GLY A 17 9.51 16.96 0.73
C GLY A 17 8.35 16.05 1.14
N LEU A 18 7.88 16.21 2.38
CA LEU A 18 6.71 15.53 2.91
C LEU A 18 5.47 16.05 2.18
N ALA A 19 5.22 15.55 0.98
CA ALA A 19 3.95 15.75 0.30
C ALA A 19 2.90 14.91 1.04
N THR A 20 2.05 15.57 1.83
CA THR A 20 0.93 14.93 2.49
C THR A 20 -0.13 14.56 1.45
N ALA A 21 -0.37 13.27 1.28
CA ALA A 21 -1.39 12.75 0.38
C ALA A 21 -2.64 12.36 1.16
N THR A 22 -3.76 13.03 0.93
CA THR A 22 -5.09 12.49 1.29
C THR A 22 -5.49 11.40 0.29
N PRO A 23 -6.34 10.42 0.63
CA PRO A 23 -6.81 9.42 -0.33
C PRO A 23 -7.63 10.12 -1.42
N ALA A 24 -7.18 10.07 -2.68
CA ALA A 24 -7.81 10.83 -3.77
C ALA A 24 -9.23 10.35 -4.03
N TYR A 25 -9.52 9.07 -3.78
CA TYR A 25 -10.86 8.52 -3.91
C TYR A 25 -11.88 9.24 -3.02
N LEU A 26 -11.54 9.49 -1.74
CA LEU A 26 -12.42 10.23 -0.84
C LEU A 26 -12.60 11.66 -1.34
N GLN A 27 -11.52 12.32 -1.78
CA GLN A 27 -11.60 13.67 -2.30
C GLN A 27 -12.44 13.76 -3.58
N THR A 28 -12.30 12.82 -4.51
CA THR A 28 -13.14 12.74 -5.70
C THR A 28 -14.61 12.56 -5.31
N PHE A 29 -14.91 11.67 -4.37
CA PHE A 29 -16.27 11.46 -3.89
C PHE A 29 -16.86 12.74 -3.28
N LEU A 30 -16.14 13.36 -2.34
CA LEU A 30 -16.55 14.60 -1.69
C LEU A 30 -16.75 15.74 -2.70
N ALA A 31 -15.87 15.85 -3.70
CA ALA A 31 -15.95 16.88 -4.74
C ALA A 31 -17.11 16.64 -5.72
N THR A 32 -17.35 15.39 -6.11
CA THR A 32 -18.40 14.99 -7.05
C THR A 32 -19.78 15.29 -6.49
N TYR A 33 -20.02 14.86 -5.24
CA TYR A 33 -21.35 14.93 -4.64
C TYR A 33 -21.55 16.14 -3.72
N ARG A 34 -20.49 16.90 -3.42
CA ARG A 34 -20.52 18.08 -2.52
C ARG A 34 -21.20 17.76 -1.17
N VAL A 35 -20.94 16.57 -0.64
CA VAL A 35 -21.61 16.05 0.56
C VAL A 35 -21.24 16.82 1.83
N ALA A 36 -22.18 16.85 2.76
CA ALA A 36 -22.06 17.46 4.09
C ALA A 36 -22.60 16.50 5.17
N GLY A 37 -22.43 16.82 6.45
CA GLY A 37 -22.99 16.02 7.57
C GLY A 37 -22.51 14.56 7.58
N ARG A 38 -23.45 13.61 7.72
CA ARG A 38 -23.18 12.19 7.98
C ARG A 38 -22.23 11.54 6.97
N LEU A 39 -22.37 11.83 5.68
CA LEU A 39 -21.46 11.29 4.64
C LEU A 39 -20.04 11.85 4.77
N LYS A 40 -19.91 13.14 5.05
CA LYS A 40 -18.60 13.77 5.25
C LYS A 40 -17.94 13.27 6.53
N GLU A 41 -18.71 13.10 7.60
CA GLU A 41 -18.25 12.57 8.89
C GLU A 41 -17.81 11.11 8.76
N ALA A 42 -18.54 10.29 8.01
CA ALA A 42 -18.20 8.89 7.77
C ALA A 42 -16.84 8.73 7.09
N SER A 43 -16.36 9.71 6.31
CA SER A 43 -15.03 9.70 5.67
C SER A 43 -14.79 8.39 4.92
N CYS A 44 -13.76 7.61 5.29
CA CYS A 44 -13.48 6.29 4.71
C CYS A 44 -14.63 5.29 4.88
N GLY A 45 -15.44 5.43 5.94
CA GLY A 45 -16.61 4.62 6.23
C GLY A 45 -17.70 4.67 5.16
N THR A 46 -17.66 5.67 4.26
CA THR A 46 -18.57 5.75 3.10
C THR A 46 -18.37 4.56 2.15
N CYS A 47 -17.12 4.10 1.97
CA CYS A 47 -16.79 3.00 1.06
C CYS A 47 -16.21 1.76 1.76
N HIS A 48 -15.82 1.88 3.02
CA HIS A 48 -15.13 0.82 3.77
C HIS A 48 -15.87 0.45 5.05
N THR A 49 -15.92 -0.85 5.35
CA THR A 49 -16.26 -1.32 6.70
C THR A 49 -15.08 -1.16 7.64
N GLN A 50 -13.89 -1.46 7.13
CA GLN A 50 -12.60 -1.25 7.77
C GLN A 50 -11.56 -1.20 6.65
N VAL A 51 -10.70 -0.18 6.58
CA VAL A 51 -9.67 -0.14 5.53
C VAL A 51 -8.73 -1.35 5.69
N PRO A 52 -8.50 -2.16 4.63
CA PRO A 52 -8.88 -1.94 3.22
C PRO A 52 -10.22 -2.59 2.78
N SER A 53 -10.84 -3.41 3.61
CA SER A 53 -12.16 -4.05 3.38
C SER A 53 -13.26 -3.06 3.00
N ARG A 54 -13.94 -3.34 1.90
CA ARG A 54 -14.99 -2.48 1.33
C ARG A 54 -16.38 -2.87 1.82
N ASN A 55 -17.25 -1.88 2.04
CA ASN A 55 -18.68 -2.11 2.23
C ASN A 55 -19.37 -2.42 0.89
N ALA A 56 -20.70 -2.56 0.87
CA ALA A 56 -21.44 -2.89 -0.34
C ALA A 56 -21.23 -1.84 -1.46
N TYR A 57 -21.34 -0.55 -1.12
CA TYR A 57 -21.07 0.55 -2.04
C TYR A 57 -19.63 0.56 -2.57
N GLY A 58 -18.64 0.40 -1.69
CA GLY A 58 -17.24 0.35 -2.08
C GLY A 58 -16.94 -0.80 -3.05
N LYS A 59 -17.64 -1.94 -2.93
CA LYS A 59 -17.54 -3.04 -3.90
C LYS A 59 -18.14 -2.67 -5.26
N SER A 60 -19.28 -1.97 -5.29
CA SER A 60 -19.84 -1.42 -6.53
C SER A 60 -18.86 -0.48 -7.24
N VAL A 61 -18.22 0.42 -6.49
CA VAL A 61 -17.17 1.31 -7.02
C VAL A 61 -16.01 0.50 -7.60
N LEU A 62 -15.55 -0.55 -6.89
CA LEU A 62 -14.48 -1.43 -7.39
C LEU A 62 -14.88 -2.13 -8.69
N THR A 63 -16.07 -2.73 -8.75
CA THR A 63 -16.57 -3.39 -9.96
C THR A 63 -16.64 -2.43 -11.15
N ALA A 64 -17.04 -1.17 -10.92
CA ALA A 64 -17.09 -0.15 -11.97
C ALA A 64 -15.69 0.28 -12.46
N LEU A 65 -14.70 0.36 -11.56
CA LEU A 65 -13.30 0.59 -11.91
C LEU A 65 -12.74 -0.56 -12.75
N GLU A 66 -12.99 -1.80 -12.34
CA GLU A 66 -12.56 -3.01 -13.05
C GLU A 66 -13.19 -3.11 -14.44
N ALA A 67 -14.50 -2.85 -14.55
CA ALA A 67 -15.21 -2.87 -15.83
C ALA A 67 -14.68 -1.83 -16.84
N LYS A 68 -14.11 -0.73 -16.35
CA LYS A 68 -13.47 0.32 -17.16
C LYS A 68 -11.95 0.12 -17.32
N GLY A 69 -11.36 -0.87 -16.64
CA GLY A 69 -9.92 -1.12 -16.65
C GLY A 69 -9.08 0.05 -16.11
N THR A 70 -9.63 0.85 -15.20
CA THR A 70 -8.97 2.05 -14.66
C THR A 70 -8.81 1.98 -13.15
N MET A 71 -7.73 2.57 -12.64
CA MET A 71 -7.52 2.80 -11.20
C MET A 71 -7.88 4.23 -10.80
N GLU A 72 -8.40 5.04 -11.73
CA GLU A 72 -8.78 6.42 -11.45
C GLU A 72 -10.28 6.51 -11.19
N LEU A 73 -10.65 6.94 -9.98
CA LEU A 73 -12.03 7.26 -9.67
C LEU A 73 -12.33 8.66 -10.21
N THR A 74 -13.37 8.74 -11.05
CA THR A 74 -13.87 9.99 -11.61
C THR A 74 -15.32 10.23 -11.17
N GLY A 75 -15.77 11.49 -11.24
CA GLY A 75 -17.18 11.80 -11.01
C GLY A 75 -18.12 11.08 -11.99
N GLU A 76 -17.70 10.89 -13.24
CA GLU A 76 -18.47 10.14 -14.23
C GLU A 76 -18.70 8.68 -13.81
N LEU A 77 -17.67 8.01 -13.29
CA LEU A 77 -17.78 6.64 -12.81
C LEU A 77 -18.69 6.55 -11.58
N LEU A 78 -18.58 7.51 -10.67
CA LEU A 78 -19.47 7.62 -9.51
C LEU A 78 -20.94 7.83 -9.93
N HIS A 79 -21.20 8.72 -10.88
CA HIS A 79 -22.55 8.93 -11.41
C HIS A 79 -23.10 7.69 -12.14
N ALA A 80 -22.24 6.90 -12.79
CA ALA A 80 -22.65 5.69 -13.50
C ALA A 80 -23.20 4.58 -12.59
N ILE A 81 -22.88 4.61 -11.29
CA ILE A 81 -23.34 3.61 -10.32
C ILE A 81 -24.48 4.10 -9.42
N GLU A 82 -24.93 5.35 -9.56
CA GLU A 82 -25.97 5.96 -8.69
C GLU A 82 -27.28 5.16 -8.64
N ALA A 83 -27.66 4.51 -9.74
CA ALA A 83 -28.90 3.74 -9.84
C ALA A 83 -28.82 2.36 -9.18
N GLN A 84 -27.65 1.95 -8.69
CA GLN A 84 -27.46 0.66 -8.04
C GLN A 84 -27.94 0.72 -6.58
N ASP A 85 -28.48 -0.39 -6.09
CA ASP A 85 -28.79 -0.62 -4.68
C ASP A 85 -27.89 -1.78 -4.21
N PRO A 86 -26.62 -1.51 -3.86
CA PRO A 86 -25.64 -2.55 -3.60
C PRO A 86 -25.86 -3.25 -2.25
N ASP A 87 -26.56 -2.62 -1.32
CA ASP A 87 -26.83 -3.17 0.01
C ASP A 87 -28.25 -3.76 0.17
N GLY A 88 -29.07 -3.61 -0.87
CA GLY A 88 -30.36 -4.28 -1.07
C GLY A 88 -31.46 -3.74 -0.17
N ASP A 89 -31.34 -2.49 0.27
CA ASP A 89 -32.21 -1.92 1.28
C ASP A 89 -33.45 -1.21 0.71
N GLY A 90 -33.51 -1.10 -0.62
CA GLY A 90 -34.59 -0.52 -1.40
C GLY A 90 -34.38 0.95 -1.77
N ALA A 91 -33.25 1.56 -1.40
CA ALA A 91 -32.81 2.87 -1.88
C ALA A 91 -31.58 2.72 -2.78
N SER A 92 -31.54 3.47 -3.88
CA SER A 92 -30.36 3.52 -4.74
C SER A 92 -29.26 4.36 -4.09
N SER A 93 -27.99 4.07 -4.40
CA SER A 93 -26.84 4.82 -3.88
C SER A 93 -26.96 6.32 -4.14
N GLY A 94 -27.52 6.74 -5.28
CA GLY A 94 -27.78 8.15 -5.58
C GLY A 94 -28.85 8.79 -4.67
N GLU A 95 -29.92 8.05 -4.33
CA GLU A 95 -30.93 8.50 -3.39
C GLU A 95 -30.37 8.62 -1.96
N GLU A 96 -29.54 7.67 -1.55
CA GLU A 96 -28.89 7.69 -0.25
C GLU A 96 -27.88 8.82 -0.12
N ILE A 97 -26.99 8.98 -1.11
CA ILE A 97 -26.02 10.08 -1.15
C ILE A 97 -26.74 11.43 -1.12
N GLY A 98 -27.81 11.54 -1.91
CA GLY A 98 -28.68 12.72 -1.94
C GLY A 98 -29.42 12.99 -0.64
N GLY A 99 -29.79 11.93 0.09
CA GLY A 99 -30.44 11.97 1.39
C GLY A 99 -29.50 12.14 2.58
N ASN A 100 -28.19 12.28 2.33
CA ASN A 100 -27.14 12.29 3.35
C ASN A 100 -27.11 11.01 4.21
N THR A 101 -27.34 9.87 3.58
CA THR A 101 -27.27 8.53 4.19
C THR A 101 -26.18 7.69 3.52
N LEU A 102 -25.75 6.61 4.18
CA LEU A 102 -24.57 5.84 3.81
C LEU A 102 -24.91 4.75 2.78
N PRO A 103 -24.43 4.83 1.53
CA PRO A 103 -24.91 4.02 0.39
C PRO A 103 -24.57 2.51 0.44
N GLY A 104 -24.00 2.05 1.55
CA GLY A 104 -23.53 0.68 1.73
C GLY A 104 -23.78 0.15 3.14
N ASP A 105 -24.71 0.77 3.86
CA ASP A 105 -25.17 0.38 5.18
C ASP A 105 -26.71 0.19 5.14
N PRO A 106 -27.22 -1.06 5.14
CA PRO A 106 -28.66 -1.35 5.01
C PRO A 106 -29.56 -0.76 6.11
N LYS A 107 -28.93 -0.23 7.17
CA LYS A 107 -29.57 0.42 8.32
C LYS A 107 -29.66 1.93 8.15
N SER A 108 -29.07 2.51 7.11
CA SER A 108 -28.92 3.94 6.89
C SER A 108 -29.78 4.42 5.71
N ARG A 109 -31.09 4.54 5.91
CA ARG A 109 -32.04 4.87 4.82
C ARG A 109 -32.43 6.33 4.72
N PRO A 110 -32.64 6.86 3.50
CA PRO A 110 -33.22 8.17 3.31
C PRO A 110 -34.67 8.17 3.79
N LEU A 111 -35.10 9.27 4.40
CA LEU A 111 -36.51 9.44 4.76
C LEU A 111 -37.34 9.57 3.47
N LYS A 112 -38.44 8.80 3.37
CA LYS A 112 -39.34 8.69 2.19
C LYS A 112 -39.87 10.01 1.60
N THR A 113 -39.63 11.16 2.23
CA THR A 113 -40.10 12.50 1.82
C THR A 113 -39.02 13.41 1.25
N ALA A 114 -37.75 12.99 1.19
CA ALA A 114 -36.73 13.77 0.51
C ALA A 114 -36.77 13.49 -1.00
N SER A 115 -37.61 14.21 -1.73
CA SER A 115 -37.40 14.41 -3.18
C SER A 115 -36.08 15.17 -3.33
N VAL A 116 -34.97 14.44 -3.39
CA VAL A 116 -33.64 15.01 -3.55
C VAL A 116 -33.60 15.74 -4.87
N LYS A 117 -33.41 17.06 -4.80
CA LYS A 117 -33.13 17.88 -5.96
C LYS A 117 -31.78 17.41 -6.49
N ARG A 118 -31.80 16.62 -7.58
CA ARG A 118 -30.62 16.20 -8.34
C ARG A 118 -29.67 17.39 -8.45
N PRO A 119 -28.45 17.34 -7.89
CA PRO A 119 -27.44 18.32 -8.21
C PRO A 119 -27.27 18.27 -9.74
N THR A 120 -27.48 19.41 -10.39
CA THR A 120 -27.28 19.54 -11.83
C THR A 120 -25.90 18.96 -12.19
N PRO A 121 -25.76 18.15 -13.27
CA PRO A 121 -24.47 17.60 -13.65
C PRO A 121 -23.51 18.77 -13.86
N SER A 122 -22.59 18.99 -12.92
CA SER A 122 -21.54 19.98 -13.12
C SER A 122 -20.44 19.28 -13.90
N LEU A 123 -20.19 19.78 -15.11
CA LEU A 123 -19.03 19.48 -15.93
C LEU A 123 -17.81 19.11 -15.08
N SER A 124 -17.30 17.91 -15.33
CA SER A 124 -15.99 17.37 -14.94
C SER A 124 -15.13 18.36 -14.16
N VAL A 125 -15.18 18.29 -12.83
CA VAL A 125 -14.05 18.76 -12.02
C VAL A 125 -13.00 17.67 -12.19
N ALA A 126 -12.14 17.84 -13.20
CA ALA A 126 -10.97 17.00 -13.36
C ALA A 126 -10.18 17.05 -12.04
N PRO A 127 -9.96 15.91 -11.35
CA PRO A 127 -9.04 15.90 -10.24
C PRO A 127 -7.68 16.38 -10.77
N PRO A 128 -6.87 17.11 -9.97
CA PRO A 128 -5.54 17.51 -10.41
C PRO A 128 -4.76 16.24 -10.79
N SER A 129 -4.53 16.07 -12.09
CA SER A 129 -3.80 14.95 -12.68
C SER A 129 -2.33 15.08 -12.29
N SER A 130 -2.00 14.60 -11.10
CA SER A 130 -0.62 14.31 -10.75
C SER A 130 -0.22 13.05 -11.52
N PRO A 131 0.85 13.09 -12.34
CA PRO A 131 1.32 11.90 -13.06
C PRO A 131 1.82 10.78 -12.12
N ILE A 132 1.85 11.04 -10.81
CA ILE A 132 2.19 10.07 -9.76
C ILE A 132 0.96 9.90 -8.86
N PRO A 133 0.38 8.69 -8.76
CA PRO A 133 -0.69 8.38 -7.81
C PRO A 133 -0.23 8.70 -6.39
N LYS A 134 -0.87 9.68 -5.74
CA LYS A 134 -0.44 10.20 -4.42
C LYS A 134 -0.49 9.14 -3.30
N HIS A 135 -1.17 8.02 -3.52
CA HIS A 135 -1.38 6.94 -2.54
C HIS A 135 -0.41 5.76 -2.70
N ALA A 136 0.42 5.76 -3.75
CA ALA A 136 1.23 4.61 -4.14
C ALA A 136 2.75 4.79 -3.91
N PHE A 137 3.15 5.84 -3.18
CA PHE A 137 4.57 6.16 -3.03
C PHE A 137 5.33 5.09 -2.23
N HIS A 138 4.77 4.63 -1.10
CA HIS A 138 5.40 3.57 -0.31
C HIS A 138 5.58 2.27 -1.11
N PRO A 139 4.54 1.72 -1.79
CA PRO A 139 4.71 0.60 -2.71
C PRO A 139 5.80 0.84 -3.76
N SER A 140 5.87 2.02 -4.37
CA SER A 140 6.89 2.33 -5.39
C SER A 140 8.31 2.27 -4.82
N LEU A 141 8.51 2.76 -3.58
CA LEU A 141 9.81 2.83 -2.92
C LEU A 141 10.31 1.45 -2.44
N VAL A 142 9.42 0.51 -2.10
CA VAL A 142 9.81 -0.80 -1.54
C VAL A 142 10.26 -1.82 -2.59
N HIS A 143 9.89 -1.68 -3.87
CA HIS A 143 10.26 -2.66 -4.90
C HIS A 143 11.78 -2.74 -5.11
N PHE A 144 12.46 -1.60 -5.10
CA PHE A 144 13.90 -1.53 -5.28
C PHE A 144 14.69 -2.24 -4.16
N PRO A 145 14.50 -1.93 -2.86
CA PRO A 145 15.17 -2.65 -1.77
C PRO A 145 14.90 -4.16 -1.78
N ILE A 146 13.65 -4.57 -2.06
CA ILE A 146 13.26 -5.99 -2.13
C ILE A 146 14.03 -6.67 -3.26
N ALA A 147 14.00 -6.12 -4.47
CA ALA A 147 14.71 -6.68 -5.62
C ALA A 147 16.22 -6.76 -5.37
N LEU A 148 16.81 -5.71 -4.79
CA LEU A 148 18.24 -5.63 -4.51
C LEU A 148 18.68 -6.69 -3.49
N PHE A 149 17.92 -6.87 -2.41
CA PHE A 149 18.22 -7.91 -1.43
C PHE A 149 18.02 -9.32 -2.00
N LEU A 150 16.91 -9.59 -2.68
CA LEU A 150 16.62 -10.91 -3.25
C LEU A 150 17.66 -11.31 -4.31
N PHE A 151 18.06 -10.36 -5.17
CA PHE A 151 19.14 -10.58 -6.12
C PHE A 151 20.48 -10.84 -5.41
N GLY A 152 20.81 -10.03 -4.39
CA GLY A 152 22.00 -10.25 -3.57
C GLY A 152 22.01 -11.62 -2.89
N ALA A 153 20.88 -12.06 -2.34
CA ALA A 153 20.74 -13.37 -1.71
C ALA A 153 20.90 -14.51 -2.73
N ALA A 154 20.32 -14.38 -3.93
CA ALA A 154 20.51 -15.34 -5.02
C ALA A 154 21.98 -15.43 -5.44
N LEU A 155 22.66 -14.28 -5.60
CA LEU A 155 24.10 -14.24 -5.86
C LEU A 155 24.90 -14.88 -4.73
N ASP A 156 24.52 -14.71 -3.47
CA ASP A 156 25.25 -15.32 -2.35
C ASP A 156 25.12 -16.86 -2.38
N LEU A 157 23.91 -17.38 -2.66
CA LEU A 157 23.67 -18.81 -2.82
C LEU A 157 24.44 -19.39 -4.02
N VAL A 158 24.42 -18.71 -5.17
CA VAL A 158 25.20 -19.11 -6.35
C VAL A 158 26.71 -19.05 -6.05
N GLY A 159 27.17 -18.00 -5.37
CA GLY A 159 28.56 -17.82 -4.98
C GLY A 159 29.04 -18.87 -4.00
N LEU A 160 28.18 -19.35 -3.09
CA LEU A 160 28.42 -20.50 -2.22
C LEU A 160 28.51 -21.80 -3.02
N ALA A 161 27.51 -22.09 -3.86
CA ALA A 161 27.45 -23.32 -4.65
C ALA A 161 28.62 -23.45 -5.65
N ARG A 162 28.99 -22.35 -6.30
CA ARG A 162 30.06 -22.31 -7.31
C ARG A 162 31.44 -21.99 -6.72
N ARG A 163 31.51 -21.73 -5.40
CA ARG A 163 32.73 -21.30 -4.69
C ARG A 163 33.43 -20.08 -5.34
N LYS A 164 32.66 -19.13 -5.89
CA LYS A 164 33.19 -17.93 -6.56
C LYS A 164 33.15 -16.72 -5.63
N SER A 165 34.32 -16.29 -5.17
CA SER A 165 34.47 -15.16 -4.24
C SER A 165 33.94 -13.84 -4.82
N ILE A 166 34.14 -13.57 -6.11
CA ILE A 166 33.67 -12.35 -6.75
C ILE A 166 32.14 -12.21 -6.72
N VAL A 167 31.43 -13.32 -6.94
CA VAL A 167 29.96 -13.37 -6.88
C VAL A 167 29.49 -13.13 -5.45
N ARG A 168 30.19 -13.70 -4.46
CA ARG A 168 29.93 -13.46 -3.03
C ARG A 168 30.23 -12.02 -2.59
N THR A 169 31.16 -11.33 -3.24
CA THR A 169 31.41 -9.90 -3.02
C THR A 169 30.27 -9.06 -3.58
N ALA A 170 29.82 -9.33 -4.80
CA ALA A 170 28.65 -8.66 -5.37
C ALA A 170 27.40 -8.88 -4.50
N ALA A 171 27.21 -10.12 -4.02
CA ALA A 171 26.12 -10.49 -3.14
C ALA A 171 26.05 -9.63 -1.87
N ILE A 172 27.15 -9.50 -1.12
CA ILE A 172 27.13 -8.75 0.15
C ILE A 172 26.86 -7.26 -0.06
N TRP A 173 27.34 -6.66 -1.16
CA TRP A 173 27.02 -5.28 -1.50
C TRP A 173 25.52 -5.08 -1.77
N ASN A 174 24.92 -5.98 -2.56
CA ASN A 174 23.50 -5.94 -2.87
C ASN A 174 22.64 -6.17 -1.62
N MET A 175 22.96 -7.18 -0.81
CA MET A 175 22.25 -7.48 0.44
C MET A 175 22.35 -6.31 1.44
N THR A 176 23.52 -5.68 1.56
CA THR A 176 23.71 -4.53 2.45
C THR A 176 22.90 -3.33 2.00
N ALA A 177 22.96 -2.99 0.71
CA ALA A 177 22.20 -1.88 0.15
C ALA A 177 20.68 -2.12 0.27
N GLY A 178 20.22 -3.35 0.01
CA GLY A 178 18.81 -3.74 0.18
C GLY A 178 18.34 -3.64 1.64
N ALA A 179 19.15 -4.09 2.60
CA ALA A 179 18.84 -3.98 4.02
C ALA A 179 18.74 -2.51 4.49
N ILE A 180 19.70 -1.65 4.10
CA ILE A 180 19.67 -0.22 4.44
C ILE A 180 18.44 0.45 3.82
N ALA A 181 18.19 0.22 2.52
CA ALA A 181 17.05 0.82 1.84
C ALA A 181 15.70 0.35 2.42
N THR A 182 15.60 -0.92 2.85
CA THR A 182 14.39 -1.43 3.53
C THR A 182 14.18 -0.76 4.88
N ALA A 183 15.25 -0.59 5.67
CA ALA A 183 15.17 0.13 6.95
C ALA A 183 14.67 1.57 6.77
N LEU A 184 15.11 2.25 5.71
CA LEU A 184 14.64 3.59 5.35
C LEU A 184 13.21 3.62 4.80
N ALA A 185 12.71 2.50 4.27
CA ALA A 185 11.35 2.40 3.74
C ALA A 185 10.30 2.27 4.85
N ILE A 186 10.64 1.71 6.02
CA ILE A 186 9.68 1.50 7.13
C ILE A 186 8.94 2.79 7.54
N PRO A 187 9.62 3.93 7.80
CA PRO A 187 8.92 5.18 8.11
C PRO A 187 7.91 5.62 7.04
N THR A 188 8.23 5.39 5.76
CA THR A 188 7.31 5.74 4.66
C THR A 188 6.03 4.90 4.69
N GLY A 189 6.11 3.65 5.18
CA GLY A 189 4.95 2.78 5.36
C GLY A 189 4.04 3.24 6.50
N PHE A 190 4.59 3.70 7.62
CA PHE A 190 3.82 4.29 8.71
C PHE A 190 3.06 5.54 8.28
N VAL A 191 3.73 6.42 7.51
CA VAL A 191 3.10 7.63 6.95
C VAL A 191 1.97 7.23 5.99
N ALA A 192 2.22 6.28 5.08
CA ALA A 192 1.21 5.78 4.15
C ALA A 192 0.00 5.17 4.87
N ALA A 193 0.22 4.36 5.92
CA ALA A 193 -0.85 3.77 6.72
C ALA A 193 -1.72 4.84 7.40
N SER A 194 -1.08 5.85 7.99
CA SER A 194 -1.75 6.96 8.69
C SER A 194 -2.59 7.80 7.73
N LEU A 195 -2.02 8.15 6.58
CA LEU A 195 -2.68 8.96 5.56
C LEU A 195 -3.84 8.22 4.85
N SER A 196 -3.77 6.89 4.79
CA SER A 196 -4.79 6.06 4.15
C SER A 196 -5.87 5.57 5.13
N GLY A 197 -5.80 5.98 6.40
CA GLY A 197 -6.81 5.63 7.41
C GLY A 197 -6.74 4.19 7.91
N TYR A 198 -5.60 3.51 7.78
CA TYR A 198 -5.42 2.20 8.39
C TYR A 198 -5.31 2.33 9.91
N ALA A 199 -6.06 1.48 10.62
CA ALA A 199 -5.89 1.33 12.05
C ALA A 199 -4.68 0.43 12.33
N ILE A 200 -3.62 0.99 12.92
CA ILE A 200 -2.48 0.20 13.42
C ILE A 200 -2.87 -0.41 14.76
N ALA A 201 -3.59 -1.53 14.68
CA ALA A 201 -4.02 -2.31 15.84
C ALA A 201 -3.65 -3.78 15.67
N TRP A 202 -3.54 -4.51 16.78
CA TRP A 202 -3.28 -5.94 16.76
C TRP A 202 -4.33 -6.70 15.95
N GLY A 203 -3.89 -7.67 15.15
CA GLY A 203 -4.77 -8.48 14.28
C GLY A 203 -5.19 -7.82 12.97
N THR A 204 -4.83 -6.56 12.71
CA THR A 204 -5.13 -5.91 11.43
C THR A 204 -4.12 -6.30 10.34
N ALA A 205 -4.54 -6.26 9.08
CA ALA A 205 -3.68 -6.57 7.94
C ALA A 205 -2.42 -5.68 7.89
N VAL A 206 -2.55 -4.37 8.21
CA VAL A 206 -1.42 -3.44 8.22
C VAL A 206 -0.39 -3.79 9.30
N THR A 207 -0.84 -4.20 10.48
CA THR A 207 0.04 -4.62 11.57
C THR A 207 0.72 -5.93 11.24
N THR A 208 0.00 -6.89 10.65
CA THR A 208 0.61 -8.14 10.17
C THR A 208 1.70 -7.85 9.15
N HIS A 209 1.42 -7.05 8.12
CA HIS A 209 2.42 -6.62 7.15
C HIS A 209 3.64 -5.95 7.82
N LEU A 210 3.40 -5.03 8.76
CA LEU A 210 4.46 -4.35 9.50
C LEU A 210 5.33 -5.32 10.32
N LEU A 211 4.74 -6.30 10.99
CA LEU A 211 5.49 -7.29 11.77
C LEU A 211 6.39 -8.15 10.86
N PHE A 212 5.88 -8.58 9.70
CA PHE A 212 6.70 -9.25 8.70
C PHE A 212 7.78 -8.32 8.13
N ALA A 213 7.48 -7.05 7.84
CA ALA A 213 8.48 -6.10 7.36
C ALA A 213 9.61 -5.87 8.39
N LEU A 214 9.28 -5.74 9.68
CA LEU A 214 10.25 -5.59 10.76
C LEU A 214 11.08 -6.86 10.97
N GLY A 215 10.43 -8.03 11.02
CA GLY A 215 11.11 -9.32 11.14
C GLY A 215 12.03 -9.60 9.96
N GLY A 216 11.58 -9.32 8.74
CA GLY A 216 12.38 -9.41 7.51
C GLY A 216 13.59 -8.49 7.56
N THR A 217 13.40 -7.22 7.91
CA THR A 217 14.50 -6.25 8.03
C THR A 217 15.54 -6.68 9.08
N ALA A 218 15.09 -7.23 10.21
CA ALA A 218 15.98 -7.76 11.24
C ALA A 218 16.81 -8.95 10.72
N LEU A 219 16.17 -9.89 10.01
CA LEU A 219 16.88 -11.03 9.40
C LEU A 219 17.85 -10.60 8.29
N MET A 220 17.44 -9.68 7.42
CA MET A 220 18.29 -9.10 6.38
C MET A 220 19.55 -8.49 6.99
N THR A 221 19.38 -7.66 8.04
CA THR A 221 20.48 -7.03 8.77
C THR A 221 21.35 -8.06 9.48
N GLY A 222 20.74 -9.07 10.10
CA GLY A 222 21.43 -10.18 10.74
C GLY A 222 22.31 -10.98 9.77
N LEU A 223 21.80 -11.28 8.56
CA LEU A 223 22.56 -11.96 7.51
C LEU A 223 23.74 -11.12 6.99
N VAL A 224 23.53 -9.82 6.81
CA VAL A 224 24.61 -8.88 6.44
C VAL A 224 25.68 -8.85 7.54
N ALA A 225 25.28 -8.74 8.80
CA ALA A 225 26.20 -8.76 9.94
C ALA A 225 26.94 -10.10 10.08
N TRP A 226 26.24 -11.22 9.88
CA TRP A 226 26.82 -12.57 9.85
C TRP A 226 27.93 -12.64 8.80
N ARG A 227 27.66 -12.18 7.57
CA ARG A 227 28.64 -12.17 6.47
C ARG A 227 29.80 -11.21 6.74
N ALA A 228 29.57 -10.08 7.38
CA ALA A 228 30.60 -9.11 7.74
C ALA A 228 31.60 -9.64 8.79
N ARG A 229 31.18 -10.57 9.66
CA ARG A 229 32.04 -11.24 10.65
C ARG A 229 32.96 -12.32 10.07
N GLY A 230 32.93 -12.54 8.75
CA GLY A 230 33.87 -13.42 8.05
C GLY A 230 33.42 -14.87 7.92
N GLU A 231 32.18 -15.20 8.26
CA GLU A 231 31.67 -16.56 8.19
C GLU A 231 31.46 -17.09 6.76
N ARG A 232 31.75 -18.38 6.59
CA ARG A 232 31.84 -19.09 5.30
C ARG A 232 30.61 -19.95 5.02
N GLY A 233 29.41 -19.35 5.06
CA GLY A 233 28.18 -20.07 4.73
C GLY A 233 27.95 -21.30 5.63
N GLY A 234 27.27 -22.32 5.10
CA GLY A 234 26.91 -23.54 5.85
C GLY A 234 25.39 -23.77 5.87
N PRO A 235 24.92 -24.94 6.33
CA PRO A 235 23.50 -25.29 6.27
C PRO A 235 22.61 -24.32 7.03
N ALA A 236 23.01 -23.91 8.25
CA ALA A 236 22.26 -22.95 9.06
C ALA A 236 22.15 -21.58 8.38
N TYR A 237 23.25 -21.09 7.81
CA TYR A 237 23.27 -19.84 7.05
C TYR A 237 22.35 -19.91 5.83
N VAL A 238 22.45 -20.98 5.03
CA VAL A 238 21.60 -21.18 3.84
C VAL A 238 20.12 -21.27 4.22
N ALA A 239 19.79 -22.00 5.29
CA ALA A 239 18.43 -22.06 5.82
C ALA A 239 17.91 -20.67 6.20
N LEU A 240 18.74 -19.85 6.86
CA LEU A 240 18.37 -18.49 7.25
C LEU A 240 18.18 -17.56 6.04
N VAL A 241 19.01 -17.69 5.00
CA VAL A 241 18.84 -16.95 3.74
C VAL A 241 17.51 -17.32 3.08
N ILE A 242 17.19 -18.62 2.97
CA ILE A 242 15.92 -19.08 2.38
C ILE A 242 14.73 -18.59 3.21
N ALA A 243 14.80 -18.69 4.53
CA ALA A 243 13.76 -18.18 5.42
C ALA A 243 13.56 -16.66 5.25
N THR A 244 14.64 -15.90 5.11
CA THR A 244 14.57 -14.45 4.88
C THR A 244 13.94 -14.12 3.52
N ILE A 245 14.30 -14.85 2.46
CA ILE A 245 13.67 -14.70 1.14
C ILE A 245 12.16 -14.95 1.24
N ALA A 246 11.75 -16.06 1.85
CA ALA A 246 10.35 -16.40 2.01
C ALA A 246 9.59 -15.32 2.80
N LEU A 247 10.18 -14.82 3.89
CA LEU A 247 9.60 -13.78 4.72
C LEU A 247 9.45 -12.46 3.95
N VAL A 248 10.48 -12.03 3.20
CA VAL A 248 10.42 -10.81 2.38
C VAL A 248 9.38 -10.93 1.27
N MET A 249 9.29 -12.09 0.60
CA MET A 249 8.25 -12.34 -0.40
C MET A 249 6.85 -12.30 0.22
N TRP A 250 6.68 -12.89 1.40
CA TRP A 250 5.41 -12.86 2.13
C TRP A 250 5.04 -11.44 2.57
N ALA A 251 6.00 -10.65 3.08
CA ALA A 251 5.80 -9.25 3.41
C ALA A 251 5.35 -8.44 2.18
N GLY A 252 5.98 -8.68 1.02
CA GLY A 252 5.60 -8.07 -0.25
C GLY A 252 4.18 -8.45 -0.70
N HIS A 253 3.81 -9.73 -0.59
CA HIS A 253 2.47 -10.21 -0.89
C HIS A 253 1.41 -9.54 0.00
N LEU A 254 1.64 -9.52 1.33
CA LEU A 254 0.76 -8.82 2.27
C LEU A 254 0.67 -7.32 1.95
N GLY A 255 1.78 -6.69 1.57
CA GLY A 255 1.82 -5.29 1.16
C GLY A 255 0.97 -5.02 -0.09
N GLY A 256 1.01 -5.93 -1.08
CA GLY A 256 0.11 -5.89 -2.24
C GLY A 256 -1.36 -5.98 -1.84
N GLY A 257 -1.70 -6.90 -0.94
CA GLY A 257 -3.06 -7.05 -0.41
C GLY A 257 -3.59 -5.79 0.29
N LEU A 258 -2.71 -5.02 0.97
CA LEU A 258 -3.10 -3.72 1.51
C LEU A 258 -3.50 -2.73 0.42
N VAL A 259 -2.76 -2.67 -0.69
CA VAL A 259 -2.98 -1.71 -1.77
C VAL A 259 -4.21 -2.07 -2.60
N TYR A 260 -4.37 -3.34 -2.96
CA TYR A 260 -5.42 -3.78 -3.88
C TYR A 260 -6.71 -4.19 -3.16
N GLY A 261 -6.63 -4.55 -1.87
CA GLY A 261 -7.78 -4.83 -1.02
C GLY A 261 -8.47 -6.13 -1.39
N GLU A 262 -7.73 -7.24 -1.23
CA GLU A 262 -8.21 -8.63 -1.33
C GLU A 262 -8.92 -9.09 -0.05
#